data_AF-A0AAJ1IKQ1-F1
#
_entry.id   AF-A0AAJ1IKQ1-F1
#
_cell.length_a   1.000
_cell.length_b   1.000
_cell.length_c   1.000
_cell.angle_alpha   90.00
_cell.angle_beta   90.00
_cell.angle_gamma   90.00
#
_symmetry.space_group_name_H-M   'P 1'
#
loop_
_entity.id
_entity.type
_entity.pdbx_description
1 polymer ?
#
loop_
_entity_poly.entity_id
_entity_poly.type
_entity_poly.pdbx_seq_one_letter_code
_entity_poly.pdbx_strand_id
1 'polypeptide(L)' 'MAGNVSKNARRAGAQVLTSRWGGQIKMKSVFENGRLRHVAYCEKSGNTARKAKDLM' A
#
# COMPACT_ATOMS: atom_id res chain seq x y z
N MET A 1 -30.22 -21.89 -2.12
CA MET A 1 -29.53 -21.66 -3.41
C MET A 1 -28.57 -20.49 -3.21
N ALA A 2 -27.28 -20.77 -3.05
CA ALA A 2 -26.27 -19.71 -2.93
C ALA A 2 -26.19 -19.00 -4.28
N GLY A 3 -26.71 -17.77 -4.34
CA GLY A 3 -26.73 -16.96 -5.56
C GLY A 3 -25.33 -16.82 -6.15
N ASN A 4 -25.26 -16.65 -7.47
CA ASN A 4 -24.02 -16.48 -8.23
C ASN A 4 -23.26 -15.23 -7.76
N VAL A 5 -22.52 -15.35 -6.66
CA VAL A 5 -21.57 -14.34 -6.21
C VAL A 5 -20.53 -14.23 -7.32
N SER A 6 -20.48 -13.06 -7.96
CA SER A 6 -19.59 -12.80 -9.08
C SER A 6 -18.14 -13.16 -8.69
N LYS A 7 -17.35 -13.69 -9.63
CA LYS A 7 -15.92 -13.99 -9.38
C LYS A 7 -15.15 -12.74 -8.91
N ASN A 8 -15.63 -11.54 -9.23
CA ASN A 8 -15.08 -10.26 -8.78
C ASN A 8 -15.45 -9.88 -7.33
N ALA A 9 -16.51 -10.47 -6.76
CA ALA A 9 -16.85 -10.27 -5.34
C ALA A 9 -15.90 -11.05 -4.41
N ARG A 10 -15.13 -12.01 -4.93
CA ARG A 10 -13.94 -12.56 -4.27
C ARG A 10 -12.77 -11.59 -4.38
N ARG A 11 -12.96 -10.32 -3.98
CA ARG A 11 -11.81 -9.46 -3.71
C ARG A 11 -11.16 -10.01 -2.46
N ALA A 12 -10.05 -10.74 -2.65
CA ALA A 12 -9.09 -10.96 -1.59
C ALA A 12 -8.88 -9.60 -0.90
N GLY A 13 -9.09 -9.56 0.42
CA GLY A 13 -9.01 -8.35 1.22
C GLY A 13 -7.73 -7.57 0.92
N ALA A 14 -7.72 -6.27 1.23
CA ALA A 14 -6.57 -5.40 1.00
C ALA A 14 -5.27 -6.09 1.46
N GLN A 15 -4.41 -6.47 0.51
CA GLN A 15 -3.16 -7.13 0.83
C GLN A 15 -2.28 -6.14 1.59
N VAL A 16 -2.04 -6.42 2.87
CA VAL A 16 -1.17 -5.61 3.70
C VAL A 16 0.25 -5.81 3.23
N LEU A 17 0.85 -4.77 2.65
CA LEU A 17 2.23 -4.80 2.19
C LEU A 17 3.15 -4.66 3.40
N THR A 18 3.97 -5.68 3.66
CA THR A 18 4.99 -5.65 4.71
C THR A 18 6.32 -5.21 4.16
N SER A 19 7.03 -4.39 4.91
CA SER A 19 8.39 -3.94 4.59
C SER A 19 9.44 -4.97 5.01
N ARG A 20 10.65 -4.90 4.45
CA ARG A 20 11.80 -5.72 4.88
C ARG A 20 12.15 -5.56 6.36
N TRP A 21 11.72 -4.46 6.98
CA TRP A 21 11.94 -4.16 8.40
C TRP A 21 10.80 -4.65 9.31
N GLY A 22 9.77 -5.28 8.73
CA GLY A 22 8.61 -5.81 9.44
C GLY A 22 7.57 -4.75 9.82
N GLY A 23 7.52 -3.62 9.12
CA GLY A 23 6.48 -2.60 9.28
C GLY A 23 5.49 -2.61 8.13
N GLN A 24 4.26 -2.13 8.33
CA GLN A 24 3.33 -1.94 7.22
C GLN A 24 3.79 -0.80 6.30
N ILE A 25 3.67 -1.01 5.00
CA ILE A 25 3.90 0.02 3.98
C ILE A 25 2.57 0.69 3.68
N LYS A 26 2.45 1.96 4.07
CA LYS A 26 1.30 2.81 3.74
C LYS A 26 1.66 3.69 2.55
N MET A 27 0.77 3.77 1.57
CA MET A 27 0.89 4.74 0.49
C MET A 27 0.39 6.09 0.99
N LYS A 28 1.21 7.13 0.89
CA LYS A 28 0.87 8.51 1.25
C LYS A 28 1.04 9.41 0.03
N SER A 29 0.15 10.39 -0.09
CA SER A 29 0.29 11.46 -1.08
C SER A 29 0.81 12.70 -0.35
N VAL A 30 2.04 13.11 -0.67
CA VAL A 30 2.69 14.30 -0.09
C VAL A 30 2.65 15.39 -1.14
N PHE A 31 2.18 16.58 -0.76
CA PHE A 31 2.18 17.75 -1.63
C PHE A 31 3.45 18.56 -1.35
N GLU A 32 4.38 18.58 -2.30
CA GLU A 32 5.64 19.33 -2.19
C GLU A 32 5.80 20.23 -3.43
N ASN A 33 6.17 21.49 -3.22
CA ASN A 33 6.49 22.46 -4.28
C ASN A 33 5.41 22.58 -5.37
N GLY A 34 4.13 22.59 -4.95
CA GLY A 34 2.98 22.70 -5.85
C GLY A 34 2.66 21.42 -6.64
N ARG A 35 3.32 20.30 -6.34
CA ARG A 35 3.12 19.02 -7.02
C ARG A 35 2.77 17.92 -6.02
N LEU A 36 1.77 17.12 -6.39
CA LEU A 36 1.35 15.96 -5.62
C LEU A 36 2.26 14.77 -5.94
N ARG A 37 2.95 14.25 -4.92
CA ARG A 37 3.84 13.09 -5.01
C ARG A 37 3.25 11.93 -4.24
N HIS A 38 3.15 10.78 -4.88
CA HIS A 38 2.82 9.53 -4.20
C HIS A 38 4.10 8.87 -3.71
N VAL A 39 4.15 8.59 -2.41
CA VAL A 39 5.28 7.92 -1.75
C VAL A 39 4.78 6.74 -0.93
N ALA A 40 5.55 5.68 -0.92
CA ALA A 40 5.39 4.58 0.01
C ALA A 40 6.11 4.95 1.31
N TYR A 41 5.48 4.73 2.46
CA TYR A 41 6.00 5.03 3.80
C TYR A 41 5.95 3.79 4.68
N CYS A 42 7.07 3.41 5.29
CA CYS A 42 7.10 2.33 6.28
C CYS A 42 6.84 2.88 7.69
N GLU A 43 5.86 2.33 8.40
CA GLU A 43 5.51 2.81 9.75
C GLU A 43 6.59 2.57 10.81
N LYS A 44 7.38 1.49 10.66
CA LYS A 44 8.34 1.06 11.69
C LYS A 44 9.71 1.73 11.53
N SER A 45 10.19 1.86 10.29
CA SER A 45 11.50 2.44 10.00
C SER A 45 11.45 3.92 9.61
N GLY A 46 10.26 4.47 9.33
CA GLY A 46 10.11 5.85 8.85
C GLY A 46 10.63 6.06 7.42
N ASN A 47 11.11 5.01 6.75
CA ASN A 47 11.65 5.13 5.40
C ASN A 47 10.55 5.45 4.39
N THR A 48 10.89 6.35 3.47
CA THR A 48 10.05 6.72 2.33
C THR A 48 10.70 6.24 1.04
N ALA A 49 9.88 5.75 0.12
CA ALA A 49 10.34 5.39 -1.22
C ALA A 49 9.28 5.76 -2.26
N ARG A 50 9.66 5.74 -3.54
CA ARG A 50 8.72 6.03 -4.63
C ARG A 50 7.76 4.87 -4.88
N LYS A 51 8.22 3.62 -4.71
CA LYS A 51 7.40 2.42 -4.89
C LYS A 51 7.45 1.56 -3.62
N ALA A 52 6.36 0.84 -3.35
CA ALA A 52 6.30 -0.10 -2.23
C ALA A 52 7.34 -1.23 -2.35
N LYS A 53 7.67 -1.65 -3.58
CA LYS A 53 8.71 -2.66 -3.86
C LYS A 53 10.08 -2.29 -3.31
N ASP A 54 10.39 -0.99 -3.21
CA ASP A 54 11.68 -0.53 -2.70
C ASP A 54 11.77 -0.60 -1.17
N LEU A 55 10.62 -0.76 -0.49
CA LEU A 55 10.52 -0.90 0.97
C LEU A 55 10.21 -2.35 1.41
N MET A 56 9.80 -3.22 0.48
CA MET A 56 9.56 -4.65 0.72
C MET A 56 10.84 -5.41 1.01
#